data_AF-A0A940J1W4-F1
#
_entry.id   AF-A0A940J1W4-F1
#
_cell.length_a   1.000
_cell.length_b   1.000
_cell.length_c   1.000
_cell.angle_alpha   90.00
_cell.angle_beta   90.00
_cell.angle_gamma   90.00
#
_symmetry.space_group_name_H-M   'P 1'
#
loop_
_entity.id
_entity.type
_entity.pdbx_description
1 polymer ?
#
loop_
_entity_poly.entity_id
_entity_poly.type
_entity_poly.pdbx_seq_one_letter_code
_entity_poly.pdbx_strand_id
1 'polypeptide(L)'
;MSKGEVKTAMLADGLRYKAKAPGSPFRASASFSGATMSCFMCGKHRVRSQLRTRQLLGKSQTVCAPSCKALDELVAAGGGS
;
A
#
# COMPACT_ATOMS: atom_id res chain seq x y z
N MET A 1 -14.36 3.53 25.15
CA MET A 1 -14.12 2.25 25.85
C MET A 1 -12.61 2.02 25.92
N SER A 2 -12.07 2.05 27.13
CA SER A 2 -10.65 1.91 27.47
C SER A 2 -10.13 0.51 27.14
N LYS A 3 -8.96 0.42 26.49
CA LYS A 3 -8.33 -0.86 26.12
C LYS A 3 -7.75 -1.50 27.39
N GLY A 4 -8.30 -2.63 27.81
CA GLY A 4 -7.83 -3.37 28.98
C GLY A 4 -6.37 -3.80 28.83
N GLU A 5 -5.60 -3.64 29.89
CA GLU A 5 -4.19 -4.01 29.98
C GLU A 5 -4.00 -5.51 29.75
N VAL A 6 -3.20 -5.87 28.75
CA VAL A 6 -2.91 -7.27 28.42
C VAL A 6 -1.82 -7.78 29.36
N LYS A 7 -2.21 -8.35 30.50
CA LYS A 7 -1.31 -9.09 31.38
C LYS A 7 -1.04 -10.48 30.81
N THR A 8 0.20 -10.71 30.38
CA THR A 8 0.72 -12.04 30.05
C THR A 8 0.86 -12.86 31.33
N ALA A 9 -0.09 -13.74 31.62
CA ALA A 9 0.03 -14.70 32.72
C ALA A 9 0.81 -15.94 32.24
N MET A 10 1.86 -16.31 32.98
CA MET A 10 2.59 -17.58 32.82
C MET A 10 1.77 -18.71 33.47
N LEU A 11 1.68 -19.87 32.82
CA LEU A 11 1.18 -21.09 33.46
C LEU A 11 2.28 -21.70 34.36
N ALA A 12 1.87 -22.38 35.43
CA ALA A 12 2.78 -22.98 36.41
C ALA A 12 3.73 -24.04 35.81
N ASP A 13 3.36 -24.66 34.69
CA ASP A 13 4.18 -25.65 33.97
C ASP A 13 5.18 -25.04 32.97
N GLY A 14 5.42 -23.72 33.02
CA GLY A 14 6.50 -23.06 32.27
C GLY A 14 6.25 -22.86 30.76
N LEU A 15 5.13 -23.31 30.20
CA LEU A 15 4.81 -23.10 28.78
C LEU A 15 4.11 -21.75 28.53
N ARG A 16 4.76 -20.89 27.76
CA ARG A 16 4.38 -19.47 27.53
C ARG A 16 3.23 -19.21 26.56
N TYR A 17 2.73 -20.20 25.86
CA TYR A 17 1.84 -19.96 24.72
C TYR A 17 0.40 -20.37 25.00
N LYS A 18 -0.37 -19.46 25.61
CA LYS A 18 -1.80 -19.38 25.29
C LYS A 18 -1.88 -19.18 23.77
N ALA A 19 -2.67 -20.00 23.07
CA ALA A 19 -2.90 -19.87 21.64
C ALA A 19 -3.02 -18.39 21.25
N LYS A 20 -2.09 -17.89 20.42
CA LYS A 20 -2.21 -16.53 19.87
C LYS A 20 -3.56 -16.48 19.15
N ALA A 21 -4.34 -15.44 19.40
CA ALA A 21 -5.51 -15.18 18.58
C ALA A 21 -5.08 -15.25 17.10
N PRO A 22 -5.73 -16.06 16.24
CA PRO A 22 -5.37 -16.15 14.83
C PRO A 22 -5.68 -14.78 14.21
N GLY A 23 -4.62 -14.02 13.98
CA GLY A 23 -4.75 -12.61 13.62
C GLY A 23 -3.39 -11.97 13.61
N SER A 24 -2.73 -12.06 12.47
CA SER A 24 -1.53 -11.27 12.19
C SER A 24 -1.82 -9.78 12.44
N PRO A 25 -0.96 -9.05 13.20
CA PRO A 25 -1.08 -7.59 13.34
C PRO A 25 -0.77 -6.88 12.03
N PHE A 26 -0.09 -7.56 11.11
CA PHE A 26 -0.14 -7.22 9.70
C PHE A 26 -1.54 -7.60 9.22
N ARG A 27 -2.44 -6.63 9.20
CA ARG A 27 -3.55 -6.67 8.24
C ARG A 27 -2.91 -7.07 6.91
N ALA A 28 -3.45 -8.06 6.21
CA ALA A 28 -3.05 -8.29 4.83
C ALA A 28 -3.05 -6.90 4.18
N SER A 29 -1.86 -6.38 3.85
CA SER A 29 -1.74 -5.14 3.10
C SER A 29 -2.73 -5.31 1.97
N ALA A 30 -3.73 -4.44 1.89
CA ALA A 30 -4.81 -4.63 0.94
C ALA A 30 -4.15 -4.72 -0.44
N SER A 31 -3.97 -5.94 -0.94
CA SER A 31 -3.32 -6.25 -2.22
C SER A 31 -4.09 -5.63 -3.40
N PHE A 32 -5.19 -4.94 -3.09
CA PHE A 32 -6.19 -4.41 -4.00
C PHE A 32 -6.35 -2.88 -3.95
N SER A 33 -5.70 -2.10 -3.06
CA SER A 33 -6.04 -0.66 -2.96
C SER A 33 -4.89 0.36 -2.95
N GLY A 34 -3.61 -0.02 -3.03
CA GLY A 34 -2.54 0.96 -2.82
C GLY A 34 -1.20 0.70 -3.48
N ALA A 35 -1.10 -0.21 -4.46
CA ALA A 35 0.16 -0.43 -5.16
C ALA A 35 0.49 0.78 -6.04
N THR A 36 1.21 1.75 -5.49
CA THR A 36 1.82 2.83 -6.27
C THR A 36 2.97 2.28 -7.10
N MET A 37 3.10 2.74 -8.34
CA MET A 37 4.27 2.44 -9.16
C MET A 37 4.86 3.73 -9.74
N SER A 38 6.13 3.70 -10.14
CA SER A 38 6.79 4.83 -10.78
C SER A 38 6.42 4.92 -12.27
N CYS A 39 6.16 6.14 -12.75
CA CYS A 39 6.04 6.41 -14.18
C CYS A 39 7.42 6.36 -14.84
N PHE A 40 7.59 5.59 -15.91
CA PHE A 40 8.86 5.50 -16.63
C PHE A 40 9.35 6.84 -17.22
N MET A 41 8.44 7.78 -17.51
CA MET A 41 8.80 9.08 -18.11
C MET A 41 9.17 10.15 -17.09
N CYS A 42 8.44 10.28 -15.97
CA CYS A 42 8.69 11.34 -14.98
C CYS A 42 9.24 10.84 -13.64
N GLY A 43 9.35 9.53 -13.45
CA GLY A 43 9.88 8.89 -12.22
C GLY A 43 8.95 8.95 -10.99
N LYS A 44 7.89 9.75 -11.03
CA LYS A 44 6.99 9.94 -9.87
C LYS A 44 6.17 8.68 -9.59
N HIS A 45 6.02 8.36 -8.30
CA HIS A 45 5.14 7.29 -7.84
C HIS A 45 3.68 7.75 -7.91
N ARG A 46 2.86 6.96 -8.59
CA ARG A 46 1.43 7.21 -8.80
C ARG A 46 0.64 5.93 -8.53
N VAL A 47 -0.63 6.10 -8.15
CA VAL A 47 -1.53 4.96 -7.96
C VAL A 47 -1.70 4.24 -9.30
N ARG A 48 -1.79 2.91 -9.30
CA ARG A 48 -1.87 2.13 -10.55
C ARG A 48 -3.06 2.51 -11.45
N SER A 49 -4.15 3.02 -10.88
CA SER A 49 -5.31 3.55 -11.63
C SER A 49 -5.00 4.81 -12.44
N GLN A 50 -3.96 5.56 -12.07
CA GLN A 50 -3.50 6.76 -12.77
C GLN A 50 -2.42 6.45 -13.82
N LEU A 51 -2.00 5.19 -13.93
CA LEU A 51 -0.99 4.76 -14.89
C LEU A 51 -1.64 3.97 -16.01
N ARG A 52 -1.07 4.09 -17.22
CA ARG A 52 -1.38 3.23 -18.36
C ARG A 52 -0.11 2.55 -18.86
N THR A 53 -0.28 1.39 -19.47
CA THR A 53 0.81 0.69 -20.16
C THR A 53 0.94 1.23 -21.58
N ARG A 54 2.17 1.57 -22.00
CA ARG A 54 2.51 1.93 -23.38
C ARG A 54 3.75 1.18 -23.83
N GLN A 55 3.84 0.87 -25.12
CA GLN A 55 5.06 0.36 -25.72
C GLN A 55 6.08 1.51 -25.86
N LEU A 56 7.19 1.43 -25.13
CA LEU A 56 8.31 2.37 -25.18
C LEU A 56 9.61 1.58 -25.35
N LEU A 57 10.44 1.94 -26.32
CA LEU A 57 11.72 1.28 -26.60
C LEU A 57 11.58 -0.25 -26.77
N GLY A 58 10.50 -0.71 -27.42
CA GLY A 58 10.24 -2.14 -27.65
C GLY A 58 9.80 -2.93 -26.42
N LYS A 59 9.56 -2.29 -25.27
CA LYS A 59 9.07 -2.93 -24.04
C LYS A 59 7.81 -2.25 -23.53
N SER A 60 6.95 -3.00 -22.85
CA SER A 60 5.77 -2.46 -22.19
C SER A 60 6.17 -1.76 -20.91
N GLN A 61 5.99 -0.44 -20.89
CA GLN A 61 6.32 0.40 -19.74
C GLN A 61 5.06 1.07 -19.19
N THR A 62 5.06 1.29 -17.88
CA THR A 62 3.96 2.01 -17.22
C THR A 62 4.27 3.50 -17.15
N VAL A 63 3.30 4.30 -17.58
CA VAL A 63 3.44 5.77 -17.66
C VAL A 63 2.15 6.45 -17.24
N CYS A 64 2.26 7.71 -16.84
CA CYS A 64 1.16 8.60 -16.53
C CYS A 64 0.09 8.63 -17.65
N ALA A 65 -1.19 8.55 -17.26
CA ALA A 65 -2.36 8.72 -18.13
C ALA A 65 -3.20 9.94 -17.69
N PRO A 66 -3.50 10.93 -18.57
CA PRO A 66 -3.24 10.98 -20.01
C PRO A 66 -1.82 11.45 -20.38
N SER A 67 -1.18 12.29 -19.56
CA SER A 67 0.20 12.74 -19.71
C SER A 67 0.79 13.07 -18.33
N CYS A 68 2.12 13.20 -18.23
CA CYS A 68 2.77 13.53 -16.95
C CYS A 68 2.32 14.91 -16.42
N LYS A 69 2.17 15.90 -17.30
CA LYS A 69 1.76 17.26 -16.94
C LYS A 69 0.32 17.31 -16.46
N ALA A 70 -0.60 16.74 -17.26
CA ALA A 70 -2.02 16.73 -16.92
C ALA A 70 -2.30 15.98 -15.61
N LEU A 71 -1.60 14.86 -15.36
CA LEU A 71 -1.74 14.18 -14.08
C LEU A 71 -1.15 14.94 -12.89
N ASP A 72 -0.04 15.64 -13.08
CA ASP A 72 0.51 16.48 -12.03
C ASP A 72 -0.49 17.58 -11.63
N GLU A 73 -1.15 18.20 -12.61
CA GLU A 73 -2.21 19.21 -12.37
C GLU A 73 -3.44 18.61 -11.67
N LEU A 74 -3.91 17.43 -12.10
CA LEU A 74 -5.04 16.74 -11.46
C LEU A 74 -4.73 16.33 -10.01
N VAL A 75 -3.51 15.88 -9.75
CA VAL A 75 -3.07 15.53 -8.38
C VAL A 75 -2.88 16.78 -7.53
N ALA A 76 -2.37 17.87 -8.09
CA ALA A 76 -2.26 19.15 -7.39
C ALA A 76 -3.65 19.72 -7.05
N ALA A 77 -4.62 19.59 -7.95
CA ALA A 77 -6.00 20.01 -7.73
C ALA A 77 -6.76 19.09 -6.74
N GLY A 78 -6.39 17.81 -6.66
CA GLY A 78 -6.97 16.81 -5.76
C GLY A 78 -6.18 16.58 -4.46
N GLY A 79 -5.22 17.44 -4.13
CA GLY A 79 -4.27 17.25 -3.04
C GLY A 79 -4.86 17.44 -1.65
N GLY A 80 -5.45 16.39 -1.10
CA GLY A 80 -5.81 16.29 0.31
C GLY A 80 -6.45 14.96 0.67
N SER A 81 -5.65 13.95 0.99
CA SER A 81 -6.08 12.76 1.73
C SER A 81 -4.94 12.22 2.58
#